data_AF-A0A358D9Y8-F1
#
_entry.id   AF-A0A358D9Y8-F1
#
_cell.length_a   1.000
_cell.length_b   1.000
_cell.length_c   1.000
_cell.angle_alpha   90.00
_cell.angle_beta   90.00
_cell.angle_gamma   90.00
#
_symmetry.space_group_name_H-M   'P 1'
#
loop_
_entity.id
_entity.type
_entity.pdbx_description
1 polymer ?
#
loop_
_entity_poly.entity_id
_entity_poly.type
_entity_poly.pdbx_seq_one_letter_code
_entity_poly.pdbx_strand_id
1 'polypeptide(L)'
;QIIQMARDAGATSVTFASAAPPVRYPHVYGINMPTRHELVAHGRSIPEIAEELGADYVVYQEVADLKAAILEGSDVDDLDMSCFDGRYVTGTVTEEYLDWVESSQES
;
A
#
# COMPACT_ATOMS: atom_id res chain seq x y z
N GLN A 1 13.97 8.47 -1.81
CA GLN A 1 15.45 8.41 -1.67
C GLN A 1 16.10 7.41 -2.62
N ILE A 2 15.69 6.14 -2.64
CA ILE A 2 16.30 5.09 -3.49
C ILE A 2 16.34 5.49 -4.98
N ILE A 3 15.25 6.06 -5.50
CA ILE A 3 15.19 6.52 -6.89
C ILE A 3 16.23 7.62 -7.18
N GLN A 4 16.39 8.58 -6.26
CA GLN A 4 17.39 9.64 -6.41
C GLN A 4 18.81 9.05 -6.44
N MET A 5 19.11 8.08 -5.57
CA MET A 5 20.42 7.41 -5.58
C MET A 5 20.71 6.72 -6.92
N ALA A 6 19.70 6.09 -7.54
CA ALA A 6 19.85 5.49 -8.86
C ALA A 6 20.14 6.55 -9.95
N ARG A 7 19.46 7.70 -9.90
CA ARG A 7 19.72 8.82 -10.82
C ARG A 7 21.11 9.43 -10.61
N ASP A 8 21.51 9.64 -9.36
CA ASP A 8 22.84 10.16 -9.00
C ASP A 8 23.96 9.20 -9.45
N ALA A 9 23.67 7.89 -9.50
CA ALA A 9 24.57 6.87 -10.05
C ALA A 9 24.60 6.83 -11.59
N GLY A 10 23.85 7.70 -12.28
CA GLY A 10 23.85 7.85 -13.73
C GLY A 10 22.74 7.13 -14.48
N ALA A 11 21.68 6.65 -13.80
CA ALA A 11 20.54 6.03 -14.48
C ALA A 11 19.81 7.03 -15.39
N THR A 12 19.65 6.68 -16.68
CA THR A 12 18.91 7.50 -17.65
C THR A 12 17.39 7.46 -17.43
N SER A 13 16.88 6.35 -16.91
CA SER A 13 15.47 6.13 -16.57
C SER A 13 15.39 5.21 -15.36
N VAL A 14 14.41 5.43 -14.49
CA VAL A 14 14.18 4.65 -13.27
C VAL A 14 12.71 4.24 -13.18
N THR A 15 12.48 2.93 -13.23
CA THR A 15 11.16 2.31 -13.04
C THR A 15 11.10 1.66 -11.66
N PHE A 16 10.06 1.94 -10.90
CA PHE A 16 9.78 1.29 -9.61
C PHE A 16 8.65 0.28 -9.76
N ALA A 17 8.91 -0.98 -9.42
CA ALA A 17 7.90 -2.03 -9.43
C ALA A 17 7.68 -2.55 -7.99
N SER A 18 6.49 -2.36 -7.46
CA SER A 18 6.10 -2.88 -6.15
C SER A 18 5.50 -4.28 -6.30
N ALA A 19 6.05 -5.23 -5.53
CA ALA A 19 5.52 -6.59 -5.45
C ALA A 19 4.17 -6.69 -4.72
N ALA A 20 3.80 -5.65 -3.96
CA ALA A 20 2.50 -5.51 -3.32
C ALA A 20 1.64 -4.47 -4.06
N PRO A 21 0.30 -4.54 -3.92
CA PRO A 21 -0.59 -3.47 -4.32
C PRO A 21 -0.33 -2.17 -3.55
N PRO A 22 -0.89 -1.04 -4.01
CA PRO A 22 -0.75 0.23 -3.29
C PRO A 22 -1.41 0.12 -1.91
N VAL A 23 -0.67 0.44 -0.85
CA VAL A 23 -1.20 0.50 0.52
C VAL A 23 -2.01 1.78 0.68
N ARG A 24 -3.33 1.66 0.81
CA ARG A 24 -4.27 2.79 0.82
C ARG A 24 -5.01 2.97 2.14
N TYR A 25 -5.00 1.94 2.98
CA TYR A 25 -5.77 1.88 4.21
C TYR A 25 -4.87 1.45 5.38
N PRO A 26 -5.18 1.89 6.61
CA PRO A 26 -4.40 1.54 7.79
C PRO A 26 -4.68 0.09 8.19
N HIS A 27 -3.69 -0.54 8.82
CA HIS A 27 -3.82 -1.91 9.30
C HIS A 27 -4.13 -1.93 10.80
N VAL A 28 -5.23 -2.57 11.19
CA VAL A 28 -5.75 -2.56 12.58
C VAL A 28 -5.70 -3.91 13.28
N TYR A 29 -5.05 -4.91 12.67
CA TYR A 29 -4.90 -6.26 13.23
C TYR A 29 -3.47 -6.57 13.74
N GLY A 30 -2.73 -5.55 14.18
CA GLY A 30 -1.45 -5.73 14.89
C GLY A 30 -0.17 -5.48 14.08
N ILE A 31 -0.26 -5.24 12.77
CA ILE A 31 0.85 -4.68 11.99
C ILE A 31 0.81 -3.15 12.13
N ASN A 32 1.92 -2.57 12.57
CA ASN A 32 2.08 -1.12 12.69
C ASN A 32 2.25 -0.49 11.29
N MET A 33 1.30 0.36 10.89
CA MET A 33 1.37 1.15 9.67
C MET A 33 1.13 2.63 9.99
N PRO A 34 1.69 3.56 9.20
CA PRO A 34 1.40 4.99 9.29
C PRO A 34 -0.08 5.31 9.09
N THR A 35 -0.48 6.53 9.45
CA THR A 35 -1.83 7.05 9.19
C THR A 35 -2.11 7.15 7.69
N ARG A 36 -3.39 7.22 7.28
CA ARG A 36 -3.77 7.34 5.86
C ARG A 36 -3.07 8.51 5.16
N HIS A 37 -2.91 9.63 5.85
CA HIS A 37 -2.28 10.83 5.27
C HIS A 37 -0.77 10.68 5.02
N GLU A 38 -0.11 9.80 5.78
CA GLU A 38 1.32 9.49 5.60
C GLU A 38 1.56 8.43 4.49
N LEU A 39 0.51 7.70 4.09
CA LEU A 39 0.61 6.74 3.00
C LEU A 39 0.62 7.45 1.65
N VAL A 40 1.73 7.31 0.92
CA VAL A 40 1.89 7.92 -0.42
C VAL A 40 0.76 7.56 -1.39
N ALA A 41 0.24 6.33 -1.31
CA ALA A 41 -0.80 5.86 -2.22
C ALA A 41 -2.22 6.23 -1.77
N HIS A 42 -2.42 6.77 -0.57
CA HIS A 42 -3.75 7.16 -0.12
C HIS A 42 -4.26 8.34 -0.97
N GLY A 43 -5.46 8.18 -1.55
CA GLY A 43 -6.09 9.20 -2.40
C GLY A 43 -5.38 9.51 -3.74
N ARG A 44 -4.25 8.84 -4.05
CA ARG A 44 -3.46 9.11 -5.26
C ARG A 44 -3.57 8.00 -6.31
N SER A 45 -3.53 8.39 -7.57
CA SER A 45 -3.37 7.53 -8.74
C SER A 45 -1.90 7.11 -8.92
N ILE A 46 -1.65 6.07 -9.72
CA ILE A 46 -0.29 5.59 -9.97
C ILE A 46 0.62 6.67 -10.61
N PRO A 47 0.16 7.49 -11.57
CA PRO A 47 0.96 8.60 -12.09
C PRO A 47 1.35 9.63 -11.01
N GLU A 48 0.41 10.00 -10.13
CA GLU A 48 0.70 10.93 -9.02
C GLU A 48 1.70 10.34 -8.03
N ILE A 49 1.65 9.03 -7.78
CA ILE A 49 2.65 8.34 -6.96
C ILE A 49 4.02 8.35 -7.65
N ALA A 50 4.08 8.14 -8.97
CA ALA A 50 5.33 8.19 -9.72
C ALA A 50 6.00 9.56 -9.63
N GLU A 51 5.21 10.62 -9.76
CA GLU A 51 5.66 12.00 -9.59
C GLU A 51 6.21 12.24 -8.18
N GLU A 52 5.45 11.87 -7.15
CA GLU A 52 5.86 12.01 -5.74
C GLU A 52 7.16 11.24 -5.42
N LEU A 53 7.33 10.05 -6.00
CA LEU A 53 8.54 9.25 -5.82
C LEU A 53 9.73 9.72 -6.69
N GLY A 54 9.48 10.53 -7.72
CA GLY A 54 10.46 10.93 -8.73
C GLY A 54 10.85 9.83 -9.72
N ALA A 55 10.01 8.81 -9.89
CA ALA A 55 10.21 7.71 -10.84
C ALA A 55 9.67 8.07 -12.22
N ASP A 56 10.27 7.52 -13.29
CA ASP A 56 9.73 7.66 -14.65
C ASP A 56 8.47 6.81 -14.83
N TYR A 57 8.46 5.63 -14.19
CA TYR A 57 7.33 4.71 -14.19
C TYR A 57 7.19 4.03 -12.84
N VAL A 58 5.94 3.83 -12.41
CA VAL A 58 5.58 3.03 -11.25
C VAL A 58 4.62 1.93 -11.69
N VAL A 59 4.88 0.71 -11.25
CA VAL A 59 4.00 -0.44 -11.43
C VAL A 59 3.72 -1.05 -10.06
N TYR A 60 2.47 -1.38 -9.81
CA TYR A 60 2.04 -2.11 -8.63
C TYR A 60 1.47 -3.45 -9.04
N GLN A 61 1.63 -4.46 -8.18
CA GLN A 61 0.90 -5.70 -8.28
C GLN A 61 -0.60 -5.45 -8.05
N GLU A 62 -1.46 -6.20 -8.74
CA GLU A 62 -2.91 -6.15 -8.50
C GLU A 62 -3.31 -6.97 -7.27
N VAL A 63 -4.35 -6.53 -6.55
CA VAL A 63 -4.86 -7.25 -5.36
C VAL A 63 -5.26 -8.68 -5.72
N ALA A 64 -5.92 -8.86 -6.87
CA ALA A 64 -6.35 -10.18 -7.34
C ALA A 64 -5.16 -11.11 -7.63
N ASP A 65 -4.11 -10.59 -8.28
CA ASP A 65 -2.93 -11.37 -8.63
C ASP A 65 -2.11 -11.72 -7.37
N LEU A 66 -2.00 -10.81 -6.40
CA LEU A 66 -1.37 -11.11 -5.13
C LEU A 66 -2.14 -12.20 -4.35
N LYS A 67 -3.48 -12.10 -4.29
CA LYS A 67 -4.32 -13.15 -3.68
C LYS A 67 -4.10 -14.49 -4.37
N ALA A 68 -4.16 -14.52 -5.70
CA ALA A 68 -3.96 -15.75 -6.48
C ALA A 68 -2.58 -16.38 -6.21
N ALA A 69 -1.51 -15.57 -6.18
CA ALA A 69 -0.16 -16.03 -5.95
C ALA A 69 0.05 -16.62 -4.54
N ILE A 70 -0.64 -16.09 -3.51
CA ILE A 70 -0.54 -16.61 -2.14
C ILE A 70 -1.39 -17.88 -1.96
N LEU A 71 -2.58 -17.92 -2.56
CA LEU A 71 -3.54 -19.02 -2.38
C LEU A 71 -3.20 -20.25 -3.22
N GLU A 72 -2.32 -20.13 -4.23
CA GLU A 72 -1.91 -21.24 -5.07
C GLU A 72 -1.35 -22.41 -4.24
N GLY A 73 -2.06 -23.55 -4.28
CA GLY A 73 -1.68 -24.76 -3.54
C GLY A 73 -1.97 -24.73 -2.04
N SER A 74 -2.74 -23.75 -1.54
CA SER A 74 -3.14 -23.65 -0.14
C SER A 74 -4.58 -24.15 0.09
N ASP A 75 -4.89 -24.54 1.34
CA ASP A 75 -6.25 -24.82 1.81
C ASP A 75 -6.95 -23.58 2.40
N VAL A 76 -6.40 -22.38 2.18
CA VAL A 76 -6.95 -21.12 2.68
C VAL A 76 -7.97 -20.56 1.68
N ASP A 77 -9.14 -20.17 2.17
CA ASP A 77 -10.21 -19.65 1.31
C ASP A 77 -10.05 -18.16 0.96
N ASP A 78 -9.50 -17.37 1.88
CA ASP A 78 -9.40 -15.91 1.74
C ASP A 78 -8.29 -15.31 2.62
N LEU A 79 -7.84 -14.12 2.25
CA LEU A 79 -6.77 -13.38 2.91
C LEU A 79 -7.26 -12.03 3.41
N ASP A 80 -6.75 -11.59 4.55
CA ASP A 80 -6.88 -10.19 4.93
C ASP A 80 -6.04 -9.34 3.98
N MET A 81 -6.73 -8.47 3.24
CA MET A 81 -6.13 -7.54 2.27
C MET A 81 -6.57 -6.11 2.57
N SER A 82 -6.98 -5.87 3.81
CA SER A 82 -7.64 -4.65 4.26
C SER A 82 -6.82 -3.40 3.95
N CYS A 83 -5.50 -3.46 4.10
CA CYS A 83 -4.59 -2.35 3.79
C CYS A 83 -4.55 -1.96 2.29
N PHE A 84 -5.00 -2.84 1.40
CA PHE A 84 -5.05 -2.64 -0.04
C PHE A 84 -6.47 -2.36 -0.56
N ASP A 85 -7.47 -3.13 -0.12
CA ASP A 85 -8.84 -3.11 -0.65
C ASP A 85 -9.89 -2.48 0.30
N GLY A 86 -9.49 -2.11 1.52
CA GLY A 86 -10.36 -1.50 2.53
C GLY A 86 -11.39 -2.46 3.11
N ARG A 87 -11.32 -3.77 2.78
CA ARG A 87 -12.23 -4.78 3.30
C ARG A 87 -11.69 -5.39 4.59
N TYR A 88 -12.18 -4.88 5.70
CA TYR A 88 -11.86 -5.39 7.03
C TYR A 88 -12.74 -6.58 7.41
N VAL A 89 -12.12 -7.75 7.58
CA VAL A 89 -12.82 -9.03 7.76
C VAL A 89 -13.70 -9.10 9.02
N THR A 90 -13.39 -8.31 10.05
CA THR A 90 -14.16 -8.34 11.31
C THR A 90 -15.55 -7.68 11.19
N GLY A 91 -15.80 -6.90 10.14
CA GLY A 91 -17.08 -6.20 9.94
C GLY A 91 -17.39 -5.11 10.97
N THR A 92 -16.45 -4.82 11.87
CA THR A 92 -16.58 -3.83 12.96
C THR A 92 -15.71 -2.60 12.74
N VAL A 93 -14.87 -2.60 11.71
CA VAL A 93 -13.98 -1.48 11.39
C VAL A 93 -14.79 -0.45 10.60
N THR A 94 -15.13 0.64 11.26
CA THR A 94 -15.84 1.78 10.68
C THR A 94 -14.88 2.93 10.40
N GLU A 95 -15.29 3.89 9.57
CA GLU A 95 -14.51 5.12 9.35
C GLU A 95 -14.23 5.85 10.67
N GLU A 96 -15.23 5.96 11.55
CA GLU A 96 -15.07 6.54 12.90
C GLU A 96 -13.99 5.83 13.73
N TYR A 97 -13.92 4.50 13.65
CA TYR A 97 -12.87 3.75 14.33
C TYR A 97 -11.49 4.01 13.72
N LEU A 98 -11.40 4.09 12.39
CA LEU A 98 -10.13 4.39 11.71
C LEU A 98 -9.62 5.79 12.06
N ASP A 99 -10.52 6.79 12.07
CA ASP A 99 -10.21 8.16 12.48
C ASP A 99 -9.72 8.21 13.95
N TRP A 100 -10.36 7.43 14.82
CA TRP A 100 -9.95 7.31 16.22
C TRP A 100 -8.55 6.68 16.36
N VAL A 101 -8.26 5.60 15.61
CA VAL A 101 -6.92 4.97 15.61
C VAL A 101 -5.86 5.98 15.19
N GLU A 102 -6.11 6.75 14.13
CA GLU A 102 -5.17 7.76 13.61
C GLU A 102 -4.90 8.86 14.65
N SER A 103 -5.95 9.41 15.26
CA SER A 103 -5.79 10.42 16.32
C SER A 103 -5.02 9.92 17.54
N SER A 104 -5.09 8.61 17.81
CA SER A 104 -4.39 7.98 18.93
C SER A 104 -2.90 7.73 18.64
N GLN A 105 -2.49 7.69 17.36
CA GLN A 105 -1.10 7.53 16.95
C GLN A 105 -0.33 8.86 16.91
N GLU A 106 -1.05 9.98 16.70
CA GLU A 106 -0.46 11.34 16.70
C GLU A 106 -0.19 11.88 18.12
N SER A 107 -0.72 11.22 19.16
CA SER A 107 -0.70 11.66 20.56
C SER A 107 0.50 11.16 21.38
#